data_AF-A0A382C3H0-F1
#
_entry.id   AF-A0A382C3H0-F1
#
_cell.length_a   1.000
_cell.length_b   1.000
_cell.length_c   1.000
_cell.angle_alpha   90.00
_cell.angle_beta   90.00
_cell.angle_gamma   90.00
#
_symmetry.space_group_name_H-M   'P 1'
#
loop_
_entity.id
_entity.type
_entity.pdbx_description
1 polymer ?
#
loop_
_entity_poly.entity_id
_entity_poly.type
_entity_poly.pdbx_seq_one_letter_code
_entity_poly.pdbx_strand_id
1 'polypeptide(L)'
;MHSQIVTTLFIVDERQRSSVIDESQTNFSPIQGPESSSKLRLSTFSSLRHRNYRYLFASTLMASGGNWIQQITLSWLAWDLSGSALIVGAVTACRGLPSLIASPLGGVLSDRVERIQLILVIQLTLGLLALGFALVVGSGHLEIWHLFV
;
A
#
# COMPACT_ATOMS: atom_id res chain seq x y z
N MET A 1 32.58 70.43 -33.79
CA MET A 1 32.35 70.39 -32.32
C MET A 1 31.26 69.38 -31.89
N HIS A 2 30.76 68.48 -32.75
CA HIS A 2 29.66 67.56 -32.40
C HIS A 2 30.09 66.15 -31.96
N SER A 3 31.34 65.74 -32.18
CA SER A 3 31.80 64.37 -31.86
C SER A 3 32.06 64.13 -30.37
N GLN A 4 32.41 65.18 -29.59
CA GLN A 4 32.73 65.03 -28.16
C GLN A 4 31.48 64.74 -27.32
N ILE A 5 30.32 65.29 -27.69
CA ILE A 5 29.08 65.17 -26.91
C ILE A 5 28.52 63.73 -26.96
N VAL A 6 28.57 63.09 -28.14
CA VAL A 6 28.10 61.70 -28.31
C VAL A 6 28.99 60.72 -27.55
N THR A 7 30.31 60.95 -27.55
CA THR A 7 31.26 60.12 -26.80
C THR A 7 31.08 60.27 -25.28
N THR A 8 30.78 61.47 -24.77
CA THR A 8 30.52 61.65 -23.33
C THR A 8 29.19 61.02 -22.90
N LEU A 9 28.14 61.12 -23.70
CA LEU A 9 26.84 60.48 -23.42
C LEU A 9 26.94 58.95 -23.42
N PHE A 10 27.68 58.37 -24.38
CA PHE A 10 27.90 56.92 -24.44
C PHE A 10 28.73 56.40 -23.26
N ILE A 11 29.75 57.13 -22.82
CA ILE A 11 30.59 56.75 -21.67
C ILE A 11 29.82 56.82 -20.34
N VAL A 12 28.91 57.78 -20.18
CA VAL A 12 28.10 57.89 -18.95
C VAL A 12 27.08 56.76 -18.85
N ASP A 13 26.47 56.36 -19.96
CA ASP A 13 25.50 55.25 -20.01
C ASP A 13 26.16 53.89 -19.69
N GLU A 14 27.34 53.62 -20.27
CA GLU A 14 28.06 52.37 -20.03
C GLU A 14 28.50 52.22 -18.56
N ARG A 15 28.81 53.34 -17.89
CA ARG A 15 29.19 53.36 -16.46
C ARG A 15 28.02 53.02 -15.54
N GLN A 16 26.79 53.42 -15.90
CA GLN A 16 25.58 53.04 -15.15
C GLN A 16 25.26 51.56 -15.35
N ARG A 17 25.52 51.04 -16.56
CA ARG A 17 25.32 49.62 -16.87
C ARG A 17 26.27 48.71 -16.12
N SER A 18 27.52 49.12 -15.91
CA SER A 18 28.51 48.34 -15.15
C SER A 18 28.22 48.27 -13.64
N SER A 19 27.64 49.33 -13.04
CA SER A 19 27.33 49.32 -11.60
C SER A 19 26.15 48.39 -11.26
N VAL A 20 25.21 48.20 -12.18
CA VAL A 20 24.03 47.32 -11.98
C VAL A 20 24.38 45.83 -12.08
N ILE A 21 25.48 45.49 -12.76
CA ILE A 21 25.87 44.08 -12.99
C ILE A 21 26.62 43.49 -11.78
N ASP A 22 27.36 44.30 -11.01
CA ASP A 22 28.23 43.82 -9.92
C ASP A 22 27.49 43.57 -8.58
N GLU A 23 26.41 44.32 -8.31
CA GLU A 23 25.62 44.17 -7.08
C GLU A 23 24.75 42.91 -7.07
N SER A 24 24.43 42.36 -8.25
CA SER A 24 23.57 41.18 -8.37
C SER A 24 24.27 39.84 -8.15
N GLN A 25 25.61 39.81 -8.07
CA GLN A 25 26.38 38.55 -8.03
C GLN A 25 27.20 38.31 -6.75
N THR A 26 27.30 39.26 -5.82
CA THR A 26 28.17 39.11 -4.63
C THR A 26 27.44 38.86 -3.32
N ASN A 27 26.10 38.78 -3.32
CA ASN A 27 25.35 38.33 -2.15
C ASN A 27 25.15 36.81 -2.15
N PHE A 28 26.25 36.07 -2.33
CA PHE A 28 26.30 34.68 -1.89
C PHE A 28 26.37 34.69 -0.37
N SER A 29 25.21 34.87 0.27
CA SER A 29 25.05 34.34 1.63
C SER A 29 25.48 32.87 1.56
N PRO A 30 26.46 32.43 2.36
CA PRO A 30 26.75 31.01 2.46
C PRO A 30 25.41 30.35 2.73
N ILE A 31 24.98 29.43 1.85
CA ILE A 31 23.83 28.60 2.17
C ILE A 31 24.27 27.87 3.42
N GLN A 32 23.84 28.36 4.58
CA GLN A 32 23.89 27.61 5.81
C GLN A 32 23.04 26.39 5.50
N GLY A 33 23.69 25.32 5.06
CA GLY A 33 23.07 24.03 4.93
C GLY A 33 22.33 23.79 6.24
N PRO A 34 21.10 23.27 6.20
CA PRO A 34 20.33 23.13 7.40
C PRO A 34 21.19 22.37 8.43
N GLU A 35 21.60 23.07 9.48
CA GLU A 35 22.05 22.52 10.77
C GLU A 35 20.85 21.81 11.42
N SER A 36 20.15 20.99 10.65
CA SER A 36 19.09 20.12 11.08
C SER A 36 19.78 18.88 11.60
N SER A 37 20.30 19.00 12.82
CA SER A 37 20.26 17.91 13.78
C SER A 37 18.79 17.55 14.04
N SER A 38 18.08 17.10 13.01
CA SER A 38 16.80 16.44 13.14
C SER A 38 17.12 15.15 13.86
N LYS A 39 16.92 15.17 15.18
CA LYS A 39 16.70 13.95 15.95
C LYS A 39 15.72 13.13 15.12
N LEU A 40 16.20 12.06 14.49
CA LEU A 40 15.37 11.08 13.79
C LEU A 40 14.50 10.45 14.87
N ARG A 41 13.46 11.16 15.27
CA ARG A 41 12.39 10.62 16.10
C ARG A 41 11.71 9.62 15.18
N LEU A 42 12.11 8.36 15.35
CA LEU A 42 11.43 7.21 14.78
C LEU A 42 9.99 7.23 15.29
N SER A 43 9.14 8.00 14.61
CA SER A 43 7.71 8.03 14.87
C SER A 43 7.04 6.94 14.04
N THR A 44 7.55 5.71 14.16
CA THR A 44 7.04 4.53 13.44
C THR A 44 5.56 4.28 13.75
N PHE A 45 5.09 4.74 14.91
CA PHE A 45 3.72 4.59 15.39
C PHE A 45 2.89 5.89 15.35
N SER A 46 3.35 6.94 14.65
CA SER A 46 2.56 8.18 14.51
C SER A 46 1.19 7.93 13.87
N SER A 47 1.11 6.96 12.95
CA SER A 47 -0.14 6.60 12.26
C SER A 47 -1.21 6.04 13.19
N LEU A 48 -0.83 5.34 14.26
CA LEU A 48 -1.74 4.79 15.28
C LEU A 48 -2.42 5.88 16.13
N ARG A 49 -1.98 7.15 16.03
CA ARG A 49 -2.60 8.27 16.74
C ARG A 49 -3.97 8.64 16.17
N HIS A 50 -4.25 8.28 14.91
CA HIS A 50 -5.53 8.55 14.26
C HIS A 50 -6.57 7.47 14.58
N ARG A 51 -7.73 7.87 15.14
CA ARG A 51 -8.81 6.95 15.55
C ARG A 51 -9.29 6.03 14.42
N ASN A 52 -9.49 6.56 13.21
CA ASN A 52 -9.91 5.78 12.06
C ASN A 52 -8.84 4.76 11.64
N TYR A 53 -7.56 5.13 11.72
CA TYR A 53 -6.46 4.22 11.41
C TYR A 53 -6.34 3.09 12.44
N ARG A 54 -6.65 3.33 13.71
CA ARG A 54 -6.65 2.26 14.74
C ARG A 54 -7.66 1.15 14.43
N TYR A 55 -8.86 1.49 13.97
CA TYR A 55 -9.86 0.50 13.58
C TYR A 55 -9.41 -0.31 12.37
N LEU A 56 -8.88 0.35 11.33
CA LEU A 56 -8.31 -0.31 10.16
C LEU A 56 -7.13 -1.23 10.53
N PHE A 57 -6.24 -0.75 11.40
CA PHE A 57 -5.09 -1.52 11.85
C PHE A 57 -5.54 -2.77 12.62
N ALA A 58 -6.44 -2.61 13.60
CA ALA A 58 -6.95 -3.72 14.39
C ALA A 58 -7.71 -4.74 13.52
N SER A 59 -8.57 -4.28 12.61
CA SER A 59 -9.33 -5.17 11.72
C SER A 59 -8.40 -5.94 10.78
N THR A 60 -7.38 -5.27 10.22
CA THR A 60 -6.41 -5.91 9.33
C THR A 60 -5.55 -6.93 10.07
N LEU A 61 -5.14 -6.62 11.30
CA LEU A 61 -4.38 -7.53 12.15
C LEU A 61 -5.19 -8.79 12.46
N MET A 62 -6.44 -8.63 12.89
CA MET A 62 -7.35 -9.74 13.20
C MET A 62 -7.68 -10.58 11.96
N ALA A 63 -8.00 -9.95 10.83
CA ALA A 63 -8.30 -10.66 9.60
C ALA A 63 -7.10 -11.46 9.09
N SER A 64 -5.91 -10.85 9.10
CA SER A 64 -4.67 -11.52 8.71
C SER A 64 -4.34 -12.67 9.64
N GLY A 65 -4.43 -12.45 10.96
CA GLY A 65 -4.21 -13.49 11.97
C GLY A 65 -5.17 -14.66 11.83
N GLY A 66 -6.47 -14.38 11.64
CA GLY A 66 -7.48 -15.41 11.38
C GLY A 66 -7.17 -16.23 10.13
N ASN A 67 -6.76 -15.58 9.04
CA ASN A 67 -6.36 -16.28 7.82
C ASN A 67 -5.13 -17.17 8.00
N TRP A 68 -4.13 -16.73 8.78
CA TRP A 68 -2.96 -17.57 9.10
C TRP A 68 -3.31 -18.77 9.95
N ILE A 69 -4.13 -18.58 10.99
CA ILE A 69 -4.62 -19.69 11.83
C ILE A 69 -5.42 -20.66 10.99
N GLN A 70 -6.35 -20.17 10.16
CA GLN A 70 -7.17 -21.00 9.27
C GLN A 70 -6.30 -21.82 8.30
N GLN A 71 -5.26 -21.23 7.72
CA GLN A 71 -4.32 -21.97 6.85
C GLN A 71 -3.62 -23.11 7.58
N ILE A 72 -3.14 -22.87 8.81
CA ILE A 72 -2.47 -23.90 9.62
C ILE A 72 -3.47 -25.00 10.00
N THR A 73 -4.66 -24.63 10.49
CA THR A 73 -5.71 -25.58 10.86
C THR A 73 -6.12 -26.46 9.68
N LEU A 74 -6.33 -25.87 8.49
CA LEU A 74 -6.69 -26.63 7.29
C LEU A 74 -5.55 -27.55 6.84
N SER A 75 -4.30 -27.08 6.89
CA SER A 75 -3.13 -27.91 6.56
C SER A 75 -3.02 -29.11 7.50
N TRP A 76 -3.30 -28.90 8.79
CA TRP A 76 -3.24 -29.95 9.80
C TRP A 76 -4.44 -30.92 9.71
N LEU A 77 -5.65 -30.40 9.50
CA LEU A 77 -6.86 -31.20 9.29
C LEU A 77 -6.75 -32.08 8.04
N ALA A 78 -6.17 -31.54 6.96
CA ALA A 78 -5.97 -32.30 5.73
C ALA A 78 -4.95 -33.45 5.91
N TRP A 79 -3.94 -33.26 6.77
CA TRP A 79 -3.01 -34.32 7.15
C TRP A 79 -3.70 -35.42 7.96
N ASP A 80 -4.56 -35.05 8.92
CA ASP A 80 -5.31 -35.97 9.79
C ASP A 80 -6.33 -36.82 9.01
N LEU A 81 -6.99 -36.24 7.99
CA LEU A 81 -8.02 -36.94 7.21
C LEU A 81 -7.48 -37.83 6.08
N SER A 82 -6.39 -37.43 5.41
CA SER A 82 -5.99 -38.11 4.15
C SER A 82 -4.89 -39.15 4.33
N GLY A 83 -4.05 -39.05 5.36
CA GLY A 83 -2.86 -39.91 5.52
C GLY A 83 -1.81 -39.79 4.39
N SER A 84 -2.06 -38.96 3.36
CA SER A 84 -1.23 -38.77 2.16
C SER A 84 -1.15 -37.29 1.79
N ALA A 85 0.06 -36.73 1.82
CA ALA A 85 0.34 -35.31 1.56
C ALA A 85 0.01 -34.86 0.11
N LEU A 86 -0.11 -35.80 -0.83
CA LEU A 86 -0.40 -35.51 -2.24
C LEU A 86 -1.81 -34.95 -2.46
N ILE A 87 -2.82 -35.47 -1.74
CA ILE A 87 -4.22 -35.00 -1.86
C ILE A 87 -4.37 -33.61 -1.24
N VAL A 88 -3.68 -33.36 -0.13
CA VAL A 88 -3.61 -32.03 0.51
C VAL A 88 -3.00 -30.99 -0.42
N GLY A 89 -1.91 -31.36 -1.11
CA GLY A 89 -1.27 -30.51 -2.11
C GLY A 89 -2.19 -30.20 -3.29
N ALA A 90 -2.93 -31.20 -3.79
CA ALA A 90 -3.86 -31.03 -4.90
C ALA A 90 -5.06 -30.12 -4.55
N VAL A 91 -5.61 -30.26 -3.34
CA VAL A 91 -6.69 -29.39 -2.83
C VAL A 91 -6.20 -27.96 -2.66
N THR A 92 -5.01 -27.78 -2.09
CA THR A 92 -4.40 -26.45 -1.93
C THR A 92 -4.15 -25.79 -3.29
N ALA A 93 -3.70 -26.56 -4.29
CA ALA A 93 -3.55 -26.08 -5.66
C ALA A 93 -4.89 -25.67 -6.30
N CYS A 94 -5.95 -26.46 -6.09
CA CYS A 94 -7.30 -26.12 -6.57
C CYS A 94 -7.84 -24.84 -5.92
N ARG A 95 -7.56 -24.58 -4.64
CA ARG A 95 -7.95 -23.33 -3.97
C ARG A 95 -7.28 -22.07 -4.55
N GLY A 96 -6.14 -22.22 -5.26
CA GLY A 96 -5.48 -21.13 -5.97
C GLY A 96 -6.11 -20.82 -7.35
N LEU A 97 -6.90 -21.72 -7.93
CA LEU A 97 -7.51 -21.49 -9.23
C LEU A 97 -8.54 -20.36 -9.24
N PRO A 98 -9.46 -20.28 -8.25
CA PRO A 98 -10.39 -19.15 -8.15
C PRO A 98 -9.66 -17.82 -8.03
N SER A 99 -8.54 -17.74 -7.30
CA SER A 99 -7.81 -16.48 -7.15
C SER A 99 -7.11 -16.06 -8.45
N LEU A 100 -6.58 -17.03 -9.21
CA LEU A 100 -6.03 -16.79 -10.55
C LEU A 100 -7.07 -16.22 -11.50
N ILE A 101 -8.29 -16.79 -11.52
CA ILE A 101 -9.39 -16.35 -12.39
C ILE A 101 -10.03 -15.05 -11.88
N ALA A 102 -10.11 -14.87 -10.56
CA ALA A 102 -10.70 -13.70 -9.95
C ALA A 102 -9.77 -12.48 -9.98
N SER A 103 -8.45 -12.65 -10.12
CA SER A 103 -7.50 -11.53 -10.13
C SER A 103 -7.74 -10.50 -11.26
N PRO A 104 -8.01 -10.89 -12.53
CA PRO A 104 -8.27 -9.94 -13.61
C PRO A 104 -9.70 -9.41 -13.53
N LEU A 105 -10.67 -10.27 -13.17
CA LEU A 105 -12.07 -9.91 -13.01
C LEU A 105 -12.27 -8.90 -11.86
N GLY A 106 -11.55 -9.09 -10.75
CA GLY A 106 -11.56 -8.19 -9.61
C GLY A 106 -11.01 -6.81 -9.94
N GLY A 107 -10.01 -6.72 -10.82
CA GLY A 107 -9.49 -5.44 -11.33
C GLY A 107 -10.56 -4.66 -12.11
N VAL A 108 -11.22 -5.32 -13.06
CA VAL A 108 -12.29 -4.68 -13.87
C VAL A 108 -13.50 -4.28 -13.02
N LEU A 109 -13.85 -5.08 -12.01
CA LEU A 109 -14.96 -4.79 -11.11
C LEU A 109 -14.63 -3.67 -10.11
N SER A 110 -13.37 -3.56 -9.68
CA SER A 110 -12.89 -2.50 -8.78
C SER A 110 -12.96 -1.12 -9.42
N ASP A 111 -12.85 -1.02 -10.74
CA ASP A 111 -12.90 0.26 -11.46
C ASP A 111 -14.33 0.81 -11.61
N ARG A 112 -15.37 -0.01 -11.36
CA ARG A 112 -16.77 0.36 -11.62
C ARG A 112 -17.68 0.45 -10.41
N VAL A 113 -17.23 0.00 -9.24
CA VAL A 113 -18.07 -0.09 -8.04
C VAL A 113 -17.41 0.66 -6.89
N GLU A 114 -18.21 1.27 -6.00
CA GLU A 114 -17.70 1.85 -4.76
C GLU A 114 -16.90 0.81 -3.96
N ARG A 115 -15.59 1.09 -3.81
CA ARG A 115 -14.60 0.22 -3.16
C ARG A 115 -15.04 -0.33 -1.80
N ILE A 116 -15.73 0.49 -0.99
CA ILE A 116 -16.19 0.10 0.35
C ILE A 116 -17.32 -0.93 0.28
N GLN A 117 -18.28 -0.75 -0.63
CA GLN A 117 -19.41 -1.67 -0.80
C GLN A 117 -18.93 -3.03 -1.32
N LEU A 118 -18.01 -3.01 -2.29
CA LEU A 118 -17.43 -4.22 -2.87
C LEU A 118 -16.67 -5.03 -1.82
N ILE A 119 -15.84 -4.38 -0.98
CA ILE A 119 -15.12 -5.03 0.12
C ILE A 119 -16.10 -5.62 1.15
N LEU A 120 -17.15 -4.89 1.52
CA LEU A 120 -18.15 -5.38 2.47
C LEU A 120 -18.86 -6.64 1.98
N VAL A 121 -19.30 -6.64 0.70
CA VAL A 121 -19.96 -7.80 0.09
C VAL A 121 -19.02 -9.01 0.09
N ILE A 122 -17.78 -8.85 -0.36
CA ILE A 122 -16.79 -9.94 -0.38
C ILE A 122 -16.55 -10.51 1.03
N GLN A 123 -16.34 -9.63 2.02
CA GLN A 123 -16.08 -10.07 3.39
C GLN A 123 -17.28 -10.80 4.01
N LEU A 124 -18.50 -10.33 3.73
CA LEU A 124 -19.72 -11.00 4.19
C LEU A 124 -19.90 -12.36 3.51
N THR A 125 -19.70 -12.45 2.20
CA THR A 125 -19.79 -13.71 1.45
C THR A 125 -18.76 -14.73 1.94
N LEU A 126 -17.50 -14.31 2.12
CA LEU A 126 -16.44 -15.17 2.68
C LEU A 126 -16.77 -15.63 4.10
N GLY A 127 -17.28 -14.73 4.96
CA GLY A 127 -17.68 -15.07 6.32
C GLY A 127 -18.84 -16.06 6.37
N LEU A 128 -19.86 -15.88 5.51
CA LEU A 128 -20.97 -16.81 5.34
C LEU A 128 -20.51 -18.19 4.87
N LEU A 129 -19.62 -18.23 3.88
CA LEU A 129 -19.06 -19.48 3.36
C LEU A 129 -18.23 -20.20 4.43
N ALA A 130 -17.42 -19.46 5.20
CA ALA A 130 -16.65 -20.01 6.32
C ALA A 130 -17.54 -20.56 7.44
N LEU A 131 -18.64 -19.88 7.75
CA LEU A 131 -19.66 -20.36 8.70
C LEU A 131 -20.32 -21.65 8.21
N GLY A 132 -20.70 -21.70 6.93
CA GLY A 132 -21.25 -22.92 6.31
C GLY A 132 -20.26 -24.09 6.40
N PHE A 133 -19.00 -23.83 6.04
CA PHE A 133 -17.94 -24.84 6.14
C PHE A 133 -17.72 -25.32 7.58
N ALA A 134 -17.70 -24.41 8.56
CA ALA A 134 -17.56 -24.77 9.98
C ALA A 134 -18.72 -25.64 10.49
N LEU A 135 -19.95 -25.39 10.05
CA LEU A 135 -21.12 -26.22 10.40
C LEU A 135 -21.03 -27.62 9.80
N VAL A 136 -20.55 -27.74 8.56
CA VAL A 136 -20.31 -29.03 7.89
C VAL A 136 -19.24 -29.84 8.63
N VAL A 137 -18.12 -29.19 9.02
CA VAL A 137 -17.07 -29.81 9.82
C VAL A 137 -17.59 -30.27 11.19
N GLY A 138 -18.43 -29.45 11.85
CA GLY A 138 -19.02 -29.79 13.14
C GLY A 138 -20.06 -30.93 13.09
N SER A 139 -20.60 -31.24 11.92
CA SER A 139 -21.64 -32.27 11.73
C SER A 139 -21.09 -33.70 11.63
N GLY A 140 -19.76 -33.89 11.74
CA GLY A 140 -19.11 -35.20 11.80
C GLY A 140 -19.17 -36.05 10.52
N HIS A 141 -19.79 -35.55 9.45
CA HIS A 141 -19.83 -36.16 8.13
C HIS A 141 -18.70 -35.62 7.24
N LEU A 142 -17.45 -35.84 7.66
CA LEU A 142 -16.29 -35.49 6.83
C LEU A 142 -16.04 -36.58 5.79
N GLU A 143 -16.65 -36.42 4.62
CA GLU A 143 -16.20 -37.09 3.41
C GLU A 143 -15.16 -36.25 2.67
N ILE A 144 -14.17 -36.92 2.07
CA ILE A 144 -13.02 -36.36 1.34
C ILE A 144 -13.43 -35.35 0.25
N TRP A 145 -14.66 -35.44 -0.27
CA TRP A 145 -15.19 -34.54 -1.28
C TRP A 145 -15.44 -33.10 -0.79
N HIS A 146 -15.66 -32.88 0.51
CA HIS A 146 -15.81 -31.52 1.06
C HIS A 146 -14.51 -30.71 1.05
N LEU A 147 -13.35 -31.34 0.85
CA LEU A 147 -12.08 -30.63 0.66
C LEU A 147 -11.98 -29.95 -0.72
N PHE A 148 -12.78 -30.35 -1.71
CA PHE A 148 -12.71 -29.84 -3.08
C PHE A 148 -13.61 -28.64 -3.38
N VAL A 149 -14.47 -28.23 -2.45
CA VAL A 149 -15.38 -27.06 -2.55
C VAL A 149 -14.85 -25.90 -1.72
#